data_AF-A0A9X1VFN7-F1
#
_entry.id   AF-A0A9X1VFN7-F1
#
_cell.length_a   1.000
_cell.length_b   1.000
_cell.length_c   1.000
_cell.angle_alpha   90.00
_cell.angle_beta   90.00
_cell.angle_gamma   90.00
#
_symmetry.space_group_name_H-M   'P 1'
#
loop_
_entity.id
_entity.type
_entity.pdbx_description
1 polymer ?
#
loop_
_entity_poly.entity_id
_entity_poly.type
_entity_poly.pdbx_seq_one_letter_code
_entity_poly.pdbx_strand_id
1 'polypeptide(L)'
;MEQSILKAKAWQVFLVLLASYFISWFVKETDAGELLKLVGFSIFCTWLAIIGNTMNQLDKTQKKSSVSWFIPNVVVTMSAPLASKVLSDPEFVVTPTSFSAKGTWVVPVLYFVVAYIQIHWFVASSIVAREQGQKPEFSQVLGTAILLFLWPIGVWFIQPRLNRIFNTIQADTIDYPLA
;
A
#
# COMPACT_ATOMS: atom_id res chain seq x y z
N MET A 1 14.87 -6.79 -10.02
CA MET A 1 14.02 -7.60 -9.10
C MET A 1 12.64 -6.98 -8.90
N GLU A 2 12.54 -5.65 -8.70
CA GLU A 2 11.27 -4.93 -8.47
C GLU A 2 10.23 -5.09 -9.60
N GLN A 3 10.65 -5.18 -10.86
CA GLN A 3 9.72 -5.32 -11.99
C GLN A 3 8.99 -6.68 -12.04
N SER A 4 9.53 -7.72 -11.39
CA SER A 4 8.96 -9.08 -11.44
C SER A 4 7.70 -9.21 -10.58
N ILE A 5 7.63 -8.51 -9.44
CA ILE A 5 6.46 -8.60 -8.54
C ILE A 5 5.24 -7.87 -9.12
N LEU A 6 5.47 -6.85 -9.95
CA LEU A 6 4.42 -6.05 -10.56
C LEU A 6 3.83 -6.69 -11.82
N LYS A 7 4.50 -7.71 -12.38
CA LYS A 7 3.98 -8.59 -13.45
C LYS A 7 3.29 -9.85 -12.91
N ALA A 8 3.19 -9.99 -11.59
CA ALA A 8 2.57 -11.15 -10.97
C ALA A 8 1.09 -11.26 -11.36
N LYS A 9 0.57 -12.49 -11.37
CA LYS A 9 -0.87 -12.74 -11.53
C LYS A 9 -1.61 -12.31 -10.27
N ALA A 10 -2.85 -11.84 -10.41
CA ALA A 10 -3.67 -11.41 -9.27
C ALA A 10 -3.75 -12.45 -8.15
N TRP A 11 -3.89 -13.74 -8.50
CA TRP A 11 -3.93 -14.83 -7.52
C TRP A 11 -2.61 -15.01 -6.75
N GLN A 12 -1.44 -14.72 -7.35
CA GLN A 12 -0.14 -14.84 -6.67
C GLN A 12 -0.01 -13.75 -5.60
N VAL A 13 -0.34 -12.50 -5.97
CA VAL A 13 -0.34 -11.38 -5.03
C VAL A 13 -1.37 -11.61 -3.92
N PHE A 14 -2.57 -12.08 -4.29
CA PHE A 14 -3.62 -12.41 -3.33
C PHE A 14 -3.14 -13.45 -2.30
N LEU A 15 -2.53 -14.55 -2.74
CA LEU A 15 -2.02 -15.58 -1.81
C LEU A 15 -0.92 -15.04 -0.89
N VAL A 16 0.02 -14.26 -1.42
CA VAL A 16 1.09 -13.67 -0.61
C VAL A 16 0.54 -12.72 0.46
N LEU A 17 -0.40 -11.85 0.08
CA LEU A 17 -1.01 -10.91 1.02
C LEU A 17 -1.90 -11.63 2.04
N LEU A 18 -2.63 -12.67 1.62
CA LEU A 18 -3.60 -13.38 2.46
C LEU A 18 -2.94 -14.37 3.42
N ALA A 19 -1.80 -14.96 3.04
CA ALA A 19 -1.19 -16.08 3.76
C ALA A 19 -1.04 -15.81 5.26
N SER A 20 -0.46 -14.67 5.65
CA SER A 20 -0.21 -14.37 7.06
C SER A 20 -1.50 -14.17 7.85
N TYR A 21 -2.51 -13.51 7.25
CA TYR A 21 -3.80 -13.30 7.88
C TYR A 21 -4.57 -14.62 8.03
N PHE A 22 -4.53 -15.47 6.99
CA PHE A 22 -5.18 -16.78 7.00
C PHE A 22 -4.54 -17.73 8.02
N ILE A 23 -3.21 -17.80 8.09
CA ILE A 23 -2.50 -18.61 9.09
C ILE A 23 -2.84 -18.13 10.51
N SER A 24 -2.99 -16.82 10.73
CA SER A 24 -3.33 -16.27 12.05
C SER A 24 -4.66 -16.80 12.61
N TRP A 25 -5.57 -17.30 11.76
CA TRP A 25 -6.85 -17.88 12.21
C TRP A 25 -6.70 -19.27 12.85
N PHE A 26 -5.60 -19.97 12.58
CA PHE A 26 -5.34 -21.31 13.11
C PHE A 26 -4.41 -21.30 14.33
N VAL A 27 -3.81 -20.15 14.64
CA VAL A 27 -2.91 -20.00 15.79
C VAL A 27 -3.74 -19.69 17.04
N LYS A 28 -3.74 -20.62 18.00
CA LYS A 28 -4.47 -20.49 19.27
C LYS A 28 -3.81 -19.50 20.24
N GLU A 29 -2.50 -19.32 20.13
CA GLU A 29 -1.72 -18.41 20.97
C GLU A 29 -1.94 -16.96 20.51
N THR A 30 -2.46 -16.12 21.40
CA THR A 30 -2.87 -14.75 21.08
C THR A 30 -1.72 -13.90 20.54
N ASP A 31 -0.55 -13.96 21.18
CA ASP A 31 0.62 -13.15 20.79
C ASP A 31 1.16 -13.54 19.41
N ALA A 32 1.32 -14.83 19.17
CA ALA A 32 1.74 -15.36 17.87
C ALA A 32 0.73 -15.02 16.76
N GLY A 33 -0.57 -15.10 17.05
CA GLY A 33 -1.64 -14.71 16.11
C GLY A 33 -1.59 -13.22 15.76
N GLU A 34 -1.35 -12.35 16.73
CA GLU A 34 -1.20 -10.90 16.49
C GLU A 34 0.07 -10.55 15.73
N LEU A 35 1.20 -11.22 16.01
CA LEU A 35 2.44 -11.06 15.25
C LEU A 35 2.25 -11.45 13.78
N LEU A 36 1.51 -12.53 13.49
CA LEU A 36 1.16 -12.90 12.12
C LEU A 36 0.29 -11.84 11.43
N LYS A 37 -0.66 -11.23 12.13
CA LYS A 37 -1.44 -10.11 11.57
C LYS A 37 -0.54 -8.90 11.26
N LEU A 38 0.42 -8.60 12.14
CA LEU A 38 1.39 -7.52 11.93
C LEU A 38 2.28 -7.79 10.71
N VAL A 39 2.74 -9.03 10.53
CA VAL A 39 3.49 -9.45 9.34
C VAL A 39 2.64 -9.26 8.08
N GLY A 40 1.38 -9.71 8.09
CA GLY A 40 0.47 -9.53 6.95
C GLY A 40 0.25 -8.06 6.59
N PHE A 41 0.02 -7.22 7.60
CA PHE A 41 -0.11 -5.77 7.43
C PHE A 41 1.16 -5.14 6.86
N SER A 42 2.33 -5.57 7.32
CA SER A 42 3.63 -5.09 6.83
C SER A 42 3.87 -5.48 5.38
N ILE A 43 3.52 -6.71 4.99
CA ILE A 43 3.58 -7.19 3.61
C ILE A 43 2.64 -6.34 2.73
N PHE A 44 1.43 -6.06 3.19
CA PHE A 44 0.48 -5.19 2.48
C PHE A 44 1.01 -3.76 2.28
N CYS A 45 1.53 -3.13 3.34
CA CYS A 45 2.14 -1.81 3.24
C CYS A 45 3.35 -1.80 2.29
N THR A 46 4.16 -2.86 2.32
CA THR A 46 5.30 -3.03 1.41
C THR A 46 4.83 -3.16 -0.03
N TRP A 47 3.75 -3.90 -0.29
CA TRP A 47 3.16 -4.01 -1.63
C TRP A 47 2.70 -2.63 -2.15
N LEU A 48 2.00 -1.84 -1.33
CA LEU A 48 1.65 -0.46 -1.67
C LEU A 48 2.88 0.41 -1.93
N ALA A 49 3.91 0.28 -1.10
CA ALA A 49 5.17 1.03 -1.23
C ALA A 49 5.87 0.71 -2.56
N ILE A 50 5.93 -0.56 -2.95
CA ILE A 50 6.51 -0.99 -4.22
C ILE A 50 5.74 -0.41 -5.41
N ILE A 51 4.40 -0.47 -5.37
CA ILE A 51 3.58 0.10 -6.45
C ILE A 51 3.80 1.62 -6.53
N GLY A 52 3.64 2.33 -5.42
CA GLY A 52 3.78 3.79 -5.38
C GLY A 52 5.16 4.26 -5.84
N ASN A 53 6.22 3.61 -5.35
CA ASN A 53 7.59 3.93 -5.74
C ASN A 53 7.82 3.65 -7.24
N THR A 54 7.35 2.52 -7.74
CA THR A 54 7.53 2.17 -9.16
C THR A 54 6.77 3.12 -10.07
N MET A 55 5.51 3.42 -9.75
CA MET A 55 4.72 4.37 -10.52
C MET A 55 5.35 5.77 -10.54
N ASN A 56 5.99 6.20 -9.44
CA ASN A 56 6.72 7.46 -9.43
C ASN A 56 8.04 7.40 -10.23
N GLN A 57 8.80 6.31 -10.16
CA GLN A 57 10.04 6.17 -10.94
C GLN A 57 9.80 6.21 -12.45
N LEU A 58 8.66 5.65 -12.88
CA LEU A 58 8.27 5.67 -14.28
C LEU A 58 7.89 7.09 -14.75
N ASP A 59 7.71 8.06 -13.84
CA ASP A 59 7.05 9.35 -14.12
C ASP A 59 8.08 10.36 -14.56
N LYS A 60 8.09 10.62 -15.87
CA LYS A 60 8.98 11.59 -16.49
C LYS A 60 8.37 13.00 -16.50
N THR A 61 7.06 13.13 -16.28
CA THR A 61 6.31 14.38 -16.48
C THR A 61 5.82 15.01 -15.18
N GLN A 62 5.60 14.23 -14.11
CA GLN A 62 5.26 14.80 -12.81
C GLN A 62 6.50 15.28 -12.05
N LYS A 63 6.44 16.53 -11.59
CA LYS A 63 7.33 17.10 -10.56
C LYS A 63 7.45 16.06 -9.44
N LYS A 64 8.64 15.47 -9.24
CA LYS A 64 8.99 14.41 -8.25
C LYS A 64 8.63 14.69 -6.77
N SER A 65 7.87 15.76 -6.51
CA SER A 65 7.57 16.37 -5.21
C SER A 65 6.65 15.55 -4.31
N SER A 66 5.92 14.55 -4.80
CA SER A 66 4.93 13.82 -3.98
C SER A 66 5.51 12.58 -3.28
N VAL A 67 6.66 12.04 -3.71
CA VAL A 67 7.29 10.88 -3.05
C VAL A 67 7.95 11.21 -1.72
N SER A 68 8.43 12.44 -1.54
CA SER A 68 9.09 12.85 -0.29
C SER A 68 8.20 12.68 0.94
N TRP A 69 6.87 12.71 0.79
CA TRP A 69 5.90 12.48 1.87
C TRP A 69 5.35 11.05 1.90
N PHE A 70 5.39 10.33 0.79
CA PHE A 70 4.87 8.97 0.69
C PHE A 70 5.69 7.98 1.51
N ILE A 71 7.02 7.96 1.34
CA ILE A 71 7.89 6.99 2.04
C ILE A 71 7.85 7.16 3.56
N PRO A 72 7.95 8.39 4.13
CA PRO A 72 7.77 8.58 5.57
C PRO A 72 6.41 8.09 6.08
N ASN A 73 5.31 8.34 5.33
CA ASN A 73 3.98 7.87 5.72
C ASN A 73 3.86 6.35 5.69
N VAL A 74 4.52 5.66 4.75
CA VAL A 74 4.64 4.19 4.76
C VAL A 74 5.35 3.72 6.03
N VAL A 75 6.48 4.34 6.38
CA VAL A 75 7.26 3.98 7.58
C VAL A 75 6.45 4.22 8.86
N VAL A 76 5.77 5.35 8.97
CA VAL A 76 4.87 5.67 10.10
C VAL A 76 3.76 4.63 10.20
N THR A 77 3.14 4.29 9.08
CA THR A 77 2.07 3.29 9.02
C THR A 77 2.56 1.92 9.50
N MET A 78 3.72 1.46 9.04
CA MET A 78 4.28 0.17 9.43
C MET A 78 4.76 0.14 10.88
N SER A 79 5.30 1.25 11.39
CA SER A 79 5.89 1.32 12.73
C SER A 79 4.86 1.57 13.83
N ALA A 80 3.73 2.24 13.57
CA ALA A 80 2.75 2.58 14.61
C ALA A 80 2.18 1.34 15.35
N PRO A 81 1.79 0.24 14.69
CA PRO A 81 1.34 -0.96 15.40
C PRO A 81 2.45 -1.63 16.21
N LEU A 82 3.69 -1.60 15.71
CA LEU A 82 4.85 -2.12 16.42
C LEU A 82 5.15 -1.28 17.67
N ALA A 83 5.13 0.04 17.53
CA ALA A 83 5.32 0.97 18.64
C ALA A 83 4.24 0.79 19.71
N SER A 84 2.97 0.61 19.32
CA SER A 84 1.87 0.34 20.26
C SER A 84 2.13 -0.92 21.09
N LYS A 85 2.56 -2.02 20.44
CA LYS A 85 2.95 -3.25 21.15
C LYS A 85 4.15 -3.05 22.09
N VAL A 86 5.21 -2.41 21.62
CA VAL A 86 6.46 -2.22 22.39
C VAL A 86 6.23 -1.31 23.60
N LEU A 87 5.45 -0.24 23.44
CA LEU A 87 5.14 0.68 24.54
C LEU A 87 4.17 0.05 25.55
N SER A 88 3.28 -0.84 25.09
CA SER A 88 2.27 -1.49 25.93
C SER A 88 1.41 -0.50 26.74
N ASP A 89 1.21 0.70 26.18
CA ASP A 89 0.43 1.76 26.82
C ASP A 89 -1.07 1.58 26.49
N PRO A 90 -1.95 1.41 27.50
CA PRO A 90 -3.38 1.24 27.27
C PRO A 90 -4.07 2.46 26.63
N GLU A 91 -3.43 3.63 26.67
CA GLU A 91 -3.92 4.85 26.02
C GLU A 91 -3.47 4.99 24.56
N PHE A 92 -2.58 4.11 24.09
CA PHE A 92 -2.06 4.09 22.72
C PHE A 92 -2.16 2.69 22.12
N VAL A 93 -3.31 2.41 21.51
CA VAL A 93 -3.57 1.13 20.85
C VAL A 93 -3.66 1.36 19.35
N VAL A 94 -2.72 0.79 18.61
CA VAL A 94 -2.78 0.70 17.15
C VAL A 94 -2.51 -0.75 16.78
N THR A 95 -3.48 -1.38 16.13
CA THR A 95 -3.37 -2.74 15.61
C THR A 95 -3.75 -2.75 14.13
N PRO A 96 -3.45 -3.82 13.39
CA PRO A 96 -3.91 -3.96 12.00
C PRO A 96 -5.44 -3.90 11.83
N THR A 97 -6.22 -4.08 12.90
CA THR A 97 -7.69 -4.18 12.85
C THR A 97 -8.43 -3.13 13.68
N SER A 98 -7.75 -2.41 14.56
CA SER A 98 -8.35 -1.42 15.45
C SER A 98 -7.34 -0.36 15.87
N PHE A 99 -7.84 0.81 16.21
CA PHE A 99 -7.04 1.87 16.81
C PHE A 99 -7.86 2.58 17.90
N SER A 100 -7.21 2.97 18.98
CA SER A 100 -7.78 3.71 20.10
C SER A 100 -6.71 4.60 20.71
N ALA A 101 -7.09 5.81 21.07
CA ALA A 101 -6.19 6.80 21.64
C ALA A 101 -6.89 7.62 22.72
N LYS A 102 -6.19 7.93 23.80
CA LYS A 102 -6.63 8.88 24.82
C LYS A 102 -5.56 9.93 25.08
N GLY A 103 -5.96 11.06 25.65
CA GLY A 103 -5.04 12.14 26.03
C GLY A 103 -4.15 12.61 24.88
N THR A 104 -2.84 12.68 25.14
CA THR A 104 -1.84 13.15 24.17
C THR A 104 -1.61 12.18 23.01
N TRP A 105 -1.98 10.91 23.15
CA TRP A 105 -1.83 9.90 22.10
C TRP A 105 -2.81 10.06 20.93
N VAL A 106 -3.83 10.92 21.07
CA VAL A 106 -4.77 11.23 19.98
C VAL A 106 -4.04 11.81 18.77
N VAL A 107 -3.04 12.68 18.98
CA VAL A 107 -2.28 13.31 17.89
C VAL A 107 -1.54 12.29 17.02
N PRO A 108 -0.67 11.42 17.57
CA PRO A 108 0.02 10.41 16.76
C PRO A 108 -0.93 9.40 16.11
N VAL A 109 -2.03 9.00 16.77
CA VAL A 109 -3.01 8.11 16.15
C VAL A 109 -3.76 8.77 14.99
N LEU A 110 -4.15 10.05 15.12
CA LEU A 110 -4.73 10.80 14.00
C LEU A 110 -3.75 10.92 12.84
N TYR A 111 -2.48 11.20 13.12
CA TYR A 111 -1.46 11.23 12.08
C TYR A 111 -1.26 9.86 11.41
N PHE A 112 -1.29 8.76 12.17
CA PHE A 112 -1.30 7.41 11.61
C PHE A 112 -2.48 7.19 10.65
N VAL A 113 -3.70 7.61 11.01
CA VAL A 113 -4.87 7.51 10.13
C VAL A 113 -4.69 8.33 8.85
N VAL A 114 -4.18 9.56 8.97
CA VAL A 114 -3.89 10.42 7.81
C VAL A 114 -2.81 9.79 6.92
N ALA A 115 -1.73 9.26 7.50
CA ALA A 115 -0.66 8.57 6.78
C ALA A 115 -1.20 7.34 6.06
N TYR A 116 -2.02 6.52 6.74
CA TYR A 116 -2.65 5.34 6.16
C TYR A 116 -3.55 5.71 4.98
N ILE A 117 -4.34 6.77 5.09
CA ILE A 117 -5.17 7.26 3.97
C ILE A 117 -4.31 7.79 2.83
N GLN A 118 -3.27 8.56 3.16
CA GLN A 118 -2.41 9.17 2.18
C GLN A 118 -1.64 8.14 1.34
N ILE A 119 -1.16 7.03 1.93
CA ILE A 119 -0.47 5.99 1.15
C ILE A 119 -1.39 5.32 0.12
N HIS A 120 -2.66 5.06 0.48
CA HIS A 120 -3.66 4.51 -0.43
C HIS A 120 -4.00 5.50 -1.53
N TRP A 121 -4.22 6.76 -1.16
CA TRP A 121 -4.53 7.84 -2.10
C TRP A 121 -3.39 8.05 -3.10
N PHE A 122 -2.15 8.06 -2.62
CA PHE A 122 -0.97 8.23 -3.45
C PHE A 122 -0.86 7.12 -4.50
N VAL A 123 -0.98 5.86 -4.09
CA VAL A 123 -0.92 4.71 -4.99
C VAL A 123 -2.06 4.76 -6.00
N ALA A 124 -3.30 5.00 -5.56
CA ALA A 124 -4.45 5.13 -6.44
C ALA A 124 -4.27 6.25 -7.47
N SER A 125 -3.85 7.43 -7.02
CA SER A 125 -3.64 8.58 -7.89
C SER A 125 -2.54 8.31 -8.91
N SER A 126 -1.46 7.64 -8.51
CA SER A 126 -0.35 7.30 -9.40
C SER A 126 -0.76 6.28 -10.47
N ILE A 127 -1.58 5.29 -10.13
CA ILE A 127 -2.13 4.32 -11.10
C ILE A 127 -3.04 5.04 -12.10
N VAL A 128 -3.98 5.86 -11.63
CA VAL A 128 -4.94 6.53 -12.53
C VAL A 128 -4.22 7.56 -13.41
N ALA A 129 -3.25 8.30 -12.86
CA ALA A 129 -2.43 9.22 -13.64
C ALA A 129 -1.71 8.51 -14.79
N ARG A 130 -1.25 7.28 -14.56
CA ARG A 130 -0.58 6.46 -15.57
C ARG A 130 -1.50 6.00 -16.67
N GLU A 131 -2.69 5.55 -16.32
CA GLU A 131 -3.67 5.07 -17.29
C GLU A 131 -4.18 6.20 -18.18
N GLN A 132 -4.24 7.42 -17.66
CA GLN A 132 -4.75 8.59 -18.39
C GLN A 132 -3.66 9.42 -19.06
N GLY A 133 -2.40 9.26 -18.67
CA GLY A 133 -1.29 10.09 -19.16
C GLY A 133 -1.32 11.55 -18.67
N GLN A 134 -2.20 11.89 -17.73
CA GLN A 134 -2.38 13.24 -17.18
C GLN A 134 -2.71 13.20 -15.69
N LYS A 135 -2.72 14.36 -15.03
CA LYS A 135 -3.10 14.46 -13.61
C LYS A 135 -4.59 14.12 -13.45
N PRO A 136 -4.95 13.13 -12.61
CA PRO A 136 -6.33 12.69 -12.49
C PRO A 136 -7.14 13.60 -11.57
N GLU A 137 -8.45 13.64 -11.82
CA GLU A 137 -9.40 14.29 -10.91
C GLU A 137 -9.72 13.42 -9.69
N PHE A 138 -10.17 14.05 -8.61
CA PHE A 138 -10.51 13.36 -7.36
C PHE A 138 -11.50 12.21 -7.55
N SER A 139 -12.56 12.43 -8.34
CA SER A 139 -13.62 11.45 -8.63
C SER A 139 -13.07 10.18 -9.30
N GLN A 140 -12.04 10.32 -10.14
CA GLN A 140 -11.41 9.22 -10.87
C GLN A 140 -10.48 8.41 -9.97
N VAL A 141 -9.87 9.05 -8.96
CA VAL A 141 -8.98 8.40 -7.99
C VAL A 141 -9.76 7.65 -6.92
N LEU A 142 -10.90 8.20 -6.46
CA LEU A 142 -11.66 7.69 -5.32
C LEU A 142 -12.01 6.20 -5.44
N GLY A 143 -12.51 5.76 -6.60
CA GLY A 143 -12.85 4.36 -6.82
C GLY A 143 -11.64 3.43 -6.72
N THR A 144 -10.48 3.87 -7.22
CA THR A 144 -9.23 3.10 -7.12
C THR A 144 -8.71 3.06 -5.69
N ALA A 145 -8.83 4.16 -4.94
CA ALA A 145 -8.46 4.21 -3.53
C ALA A 145 -9.33 3.26 -2.69
N ILE A 146 -10.65 3.27 -2.90
CA ILE A 146 -11.59 2.36 -2.23
C ILE A 146 -11.24 0.90 -2.53
N LEU A 147 -10.91 0.56 -3.79
CA LEU A 147 -10.48 -0.79 -4.13
C LEU A 147 -9.21 -1.20 -3.35
N LEU A 148 -8.21 -0.31 -3.22
CA LEU A 148 -7.01 -0.59 -2.43
C LEU A 148 -7.32 -0.80 -0.94
N PHE A 149 -8.28 -0.04 -0.38
CA PHE A 149 -8.74 -0.23 0.99
C PHE A 149 -9.52 -1.53 1.21
N LEU A 150 -10.33 -1.94 0.23
CA LEU A 150 -11.13 -3.17 0.27
C LEU A 150 -10.29 -4.40 -0.06
N TRP A 151 -9.15 -4.53 0.64
CA TRP A 151 -8.39 -5.76 0.64
C TRP A 151 -9.22 -6.90 1.28
N PRO A 152 -9.24 -8.12 0.71
CA PRO A 152 -8.41 -8.60 -0.40
C PRO A 152 -9.04 -8.47 -1.80
N ILE A 153 -10.30 -8.03 -1.91
CA ILE A 153 -11.05 -7.96 -3.16
C ILE A 153 -10.36 -7.02 -4.16
N GLY A 154 -9.82 -5.90 -3.68
CA GLY A 154 -9.09 -4.92 -4.48
C GLY A 154 -7.99 -5.49 -5.36
N VAL A 155 -7.29 -6.53 -4.90
CA VAL A 155 -6.15 -7.13 -5.61
C VAL A 155 -6.56 -7.63 -7.00
N TRP A 156 -7.77 -8.17 -7.13
CA TRP A 156 -8.29 -8.70 -8.40
C TRP A 156 -8.55 -7.62 -9.44
N PHE A 157 -8.78 -6.37 -9.02
CA PHE A 157 -9.00 -5.24 -9.91
C PHE A 157 -7.72 -4.44 -10.15
N ILE A 158 -6.89 -4.27 -9.12
CA ILE A 158 -5.66 -3.48 -9.19
C ILE A 158 -4.57 -4.22 -9.96
N GLN A 159 -4.37 -5.53 -9.72
CA GLN A 159 -3.26 -6.25 -10.34
C GLN A 159 -3.35 -6.30 -11.89
N PRO A 160 -4.52 -6.57 -12.51
CA PRO A 160 -4.63 -6.51 -13.98
C PRO A 160 -4.34 -5.13 -14.57
N ARG A 161 -4.70 -4.05 -13.87
CA ARG A 161 -4.42 -2.66 -14.27
C ARG A 161 -2.92 -2.38 -14.28
N LEU A 162 -2.22 -2.79 -13.22
CA LEU A 162 -0.75 -2.72 -13.16
C LEU A 162 -0.12 -3.47 -14.32
N ASN A 163 -0.53 -4.72 -14.57
CA ASN A 163 0.00 -5.53 -15.67
C ASN A 163 -0.16 -4.84 -17.04
N ARG A 164 -1.30 -4.17 -17.29
CA ARG A 164 -1.52 -3.40 -18.53
C ARG A 164 -0.52 -2.25 -18.66
N ILE A 165 -0.37 -1.43 -17.61
CA ILE A 165 0.58 -0.30 -17.59
C ILE A 165 1.99 -0.79 -17.91
N PHE A 166 2.44 -1.89 -17.30
CA PHE A 166 3.78 -2.42 -17.54
C PHE A 166 3.98 -2.99 -18.95
N ASN A 167 2.96 -3.64 -19.51
CA ASN A 167 3.03 -4.16 -20.87
C ASN A 167 3.10 -3.01 -21.90
N THR A 168 2.35 -1.92 -21.69
CA THR A 168 2.41 -0.71 -22.53
C THR A 168 3.80 -0.09 -22.50
N ILE A 169 4.38 0.10 -21.31
CA ILE A 169 5.74 0.66 -21.17
C ILE A 169 6.78 -0.22 -21.85
N GLN A 170 6.65 -1.54 -21.75
CA GLN A 170 7.57 -2.47 -22.39
C GLN A 170 7.47 -2.41 -23.91
N ALA A 171 6.26 -2.28 -24.48
CA ALA A 171 6.08 -2.11 -25.92
C ALA A 171 6.73 -0.82 -26.41
N ASP A 172 6.49 0.31 -25.73
CA ASP A 172 7.10 1.61 -26.08
C ASP A 172 8.64 1.59 -26.05
N THR A 173 9.23 0.78 -25.16
CA THR A 173 10.69 0.66 -25.03
C THR A 173 11.31 -0.25 -26.12
N ILE A 174 10.55 -1.19 -26.66
CA ILE A 174 11.02 -2.15 -27.68
C ILE A 174 10.84 -1.58 -29.09
N ASP A 175 9.71 -0.92 -29.36
CA ASP A 175 9.38 -0.39 -30.70
C ASP A 175 10.14 0.89 -31.05
N TYR A 176 10.70 1.59 -30.05
CA TYR A 176 11.63 2.71 -30.23
C TYR A 176 12.82 2.54 -29.29
N PRO A 177 13.91 1.85 -29.70
CA PRO A 177 15.14 1.90 -28.92
C PRO A 177 15.57 3.37 -28.85
N LEU A 178 15.59 3.93 -27.64
CA LEU A 178 16.18 5.26 -27.40
C LEU A 178 17.63 5.21 -27.91
N ALA A 179 17.85 5.87 -29.05
CA ALA A 179 19.17 6.09 -29.64
C ALA A 179 20.01 7.04 -28.79
#